data_AF-A0A848SUC5-F1
#
_entry.id   AF-A0A848SUC5-F1
#
_cell.length_a   1.000
_cell.length_b   1.000
_cell.length_c   1.000
_cell.angle_alpha   90.00
_cell.angle_beta   90.00
_cell.angle_gamma   90.00
#
_symmetry.space_group_name_H-M   'P 1'
#
loop_
_entity.id
_entity.type
_entity.pdbx_description
1 polymer ?
#
loop_
_entity_poly.entity_id
_entity_poly.type
_entity_poly.pdbx_seq_one_letter_code
_entity_poly.pdbx_strand_id
1 'polypeptide(L)'
;AIDHNQLLMDLMDRIAKRHKLRVLLHEKPYAGINGSGKHNNWSMSTDTGKNLLSPGKTPKSNMLFLTFFVNVIKAVHDYADLLRASIASAGNDHRLGANEAPPAIISIFIGTHLSSVLEEIEKRVKEGKYDELSNADIKLDIHNKIPDVMLDNTDRNRTSPFAFTGNKFEVRAVGSAANCASPMTVLNVIVAQQLTQFKKDVDKLIKEGEKKDGAILRTIREYIGSSKSILFEGDNYSEEWATEAEKRGLSNVKTTPHALDFYIEEKAKRLFIDNEIMNEKELEARYEINNEHYTLKIQIESRIIGDITINHVLPAAIEYQNKMIDNVRGLKEMGLGEESYKAQVEIIADISKHINVIKKDVYEMIEERKKANVIEDAAEQAKAYCDRVRPYFESIRYHSDKLEILVDDNIWPMPKYRELLFIR
;
A
#
# COMPACT_ATOMS: atom_id res chain seq x y z
N ALA A 1 19.18 -9.23 5.42
CA ALA A 1 18.59 -7.92 5.07
C ALA A 1 17.44 -7.56 6.01
N ILE A 2 16.42 -8.42 6.16
CA ILE A 2 15.28 -8.21 7.07
C ILE A 2 15.75 -8.01 8.52
N ASP A 3 16.62 -8.88 9.04
CA ASP A 3 17.13 -8.75 10.42
C ASP A 3 17.88 -7.44 10.65
N HIS A 4 18.68 -7.00 9.66
CA HIS A 4 19.35 -5.71 9.72
C HIS A 4 18.35 -4.55 9.73
N ASN A 5 17.23 -4.65 9.01
CA ASN A 5 16.17 -3.64 9.06
C ASN A 5 15.51 -3.58 10.43
N GLN A 6 15.18 -4.73 11.04
CA GLN A 6 14.60 -4.79 12.38
C GLN A 6 15.55 -4.20 13.43
N LEU A 7 16.83 -4.55 13.36
CA LEU A 7 17.86 -3.99 14.23
C LEU A 7 18.00 -2.48 14.04
N LEU A 8 17.97 -2.00 12.79
CA LEU A 8 18.05 -0.56 12.50
C LEU A 8 16.86 0.20 13.11
N MET A 9 15.63 -0.32 12.99
CA MET A 9 14.45 0.31 13.58
C MET A 9 14.55 0.40 15.11
N ASP A 10 15.03 -0.64 15.79
CA ASP A 10 15.28 -0.60 17.25
C ASP A 10 16.38 0.43 17.60
N LEU A 11 17.48 0.46 16.85
CA LEU A 11 18.55 1.43 17.05
C LEU A 11 18.07 2.87 16.84
N MET A 12 17.25 3.13 15.82
CA MET A 12 16.69 4.45 15.54
C MET A 12 15.88 4.98 16.73
N ASP A 13 15.02 4.16 17.33
CA ASP A 13 14.22 4.58 18.50
C ASP A 13 15.11 4.93 19.71
N ARG A 14 16.12 4.08 19.98
CA ARG A 14 17.03 4.28 21.12
C ARG A 14 17.91 5.52 20.94
N ILE A 15 18.45 5.71 19.74
CA ILE A 15 19.32 6.85 19.43
C ILE A 15 18.51 8.15 19.44
N ALA A 16 17.32 8.17 18.85
CA ALA A 16 16.47 9.36 18.84
C ALA A 16 16.21 9.90 20.25
N LYS A 17 15.88 9.03 21.21
CA LYS A 17 15.69 9.43 22.62
C LYS A 17 16.93 10.12 23.23
N ARG A 18 18.14 9.64 22.91
CA ARG A 18 19.40 10.27 23.37
C ARG A 18 19.60 11.67 22.77
N HIS A 19 19.04 11.92 21.60
CA HIS A 19 19.03 13.22 20.94
C HIS A 19 17.80 14.08 21.29
N LYS A 20 16.97 13.66 22.26
CA LYS A 20 15.70 14.32 22.62
C LYS A 20 14.70 14.39 21.45
N LEU A 21 14.76 13.41 20.55
CA LEU A 21 13.89 13.25 19.40
C LEU A 21 13.01 12.00 19.56
N ARG A 22 11.92 11.95 18.81
CA ARG A 22 11.08 10.75 18.64
C ARG A 22 11.02 10.39 17.17
N VAL A 23 11.42 9.17 16.83
CA VAL A 23 11.23 8.63 15.48
C VAL A 23 9.80 8.14 15.36
N LEU A 24 9.11 8.62 14.33
CA LEU A 24 7.75 8.20 13.99
C LEU A 24 7.84 7.27 12.78
N LEU A 25 7.64 5.98 13.01
CA LEU A 25 7.62 4.96 11.95
C LEU A 25 6.22 4.71 11.38
N HIS A 26 5.21 5.43 11.87
CA HIS A 26 3.85 5.35 11.35
C HIS A 26 3.84 5.76 9.87
N GLU A 27 3.09 5.04 9.05
CA GLU A 27 3.02 5.26 7.61
C GLU A 27 2.47 6.64 7.23
N LYS A 28 1.64 7.21 8.08
CA LYS A 28 1.03 8.54 7.89
C LYS A 28 0.98 9.30 9.21
N PRO A 29 2.11 9.82 9.72
CA PRO A 29 2.14 10.44 11.05
C PRO A 29 1.36 11.76 11.09
N TYR A 30 1.33 12.48 9.97
CA TYR A 30 0.60 13.74 9.82
C TYR A 30 -0.23 13.70 8.52
N ALA A 31 -1.52 14.04 8.60
CA ALA A 31 -2.37 14.19 7.41
C ALA A 31 -1.95 15.40 6.54
N GLY A 32 -2.26 15.36 5.25
CA GLY A 32 -1.95 16.46 4.32
C GLY A 32 -0.49 16.61 3.88
N ILE A 33 0.43 15.80 4.41
CA ILE A 33 1.84 15.74 3.97
C ILE A 33 2.24 14.33 3.50
N ASN A 34 3.41 14.15 2.90
CA ASN A 34 3.88 12.86 2.39
C ASN A 34 3.87 11.77 3.47
N GLY A 35 3.55 10.54 3.06
CA GLY A 35 3.63 9.37 3.92
C GLY A 35 5.06 8.82 4.04
N SER A 36 5.25 7.86 4.94
CA SER A 36 6.50 7.11 5.11
C SER A 36 6.32 5.67 4.60
N GLY A 37 7.13 5.26 3.63
CA GLY A 37 7.16 3.91 3.08
C GLY A 37 8.50 3.20 3.34
N LYS A 38 8.55 1.90 3.10
CA LYS A 38 9.78 1.10 3.18
C LYS A 38 9.94 0.25 1.93
N HIS A 39 10.53 0.81 0.88
CA HIS A 39 10.62 0.11 -0.40
C HIS A 39 11.49 -1.14 -0.29
N ASN A 40 11.00 -2.25 -0.84
CA ASN A 40 11.72 -3.51 -0.86
C ASN A 40 12.28 -3.71 -2.27
N ASN A 41 13.59 -3.48 -2.40
CA ASN A 41 14.33 -3.75 -3.62
C ASN A 41 14.68 -5.24 -3.67
N TRP A 42 14.02 -5.97 -4.57
CA TRP A 42 14.09 -7.42 -4.69
C TRP A 42 14.78 -7.84 -6.00
N SER A 43 15.76 -8.74 -5.88
CA SER A 43 16.47 -9.32 -7.02
C SER A 43 16.88 -10.76 -6.73
N MET A 44 17.21 -11.50 -7.78
CA MET A 44 17.65 -12.90 -7.67
C MET A 44 19.02 -13.05 -8.33
N SER A 45 19.97 -13.63 -7.60
CA SER A 45 21.32 -13.92 -8.08
C SER A 45 21.63 -15.40 -7.91
N THR A 46 22.37 -15.97 -8.87
CA THR A 46 22.93 -17.31 -8.73
C THR A 46 24.07 -17.33 -7.71
N ASP A 47 24.41 -18.52 -7.23
CA ASP A 47 25.62 -18.80 -6.44
C ASP A 47 26.91 -18.34 -7.14
N THR A 48 26.91 -18.32 -8.48
CA THR A 48 28.01 -17.80 -9.31
C THR A 48 28.02 -16.26 -9.45
N GLY A 49 27.15 -15.54 -8.76
CA GLY A 49 27.11 -14.08 -8.73
C GLY A 49 26.39 -13.44 -9.93
N LYS A 50 25.66 -14.21 -10.74
CA LYS A 50 24.91 -13.68 -11.88
C LYS A 50 23.51 -13.23 -11.46
N ASN A 51 23.23 -11.94 -11.59
CA ASN A 51 21.88 -11.39 -11.43
C ASN A 51 20.98 -11.87 -12.59
N LEU A 52 19.88 -12.53 -12.25
CA LEU A 52 18.91 -13.11 -13.18
C LEU A 52 17.93 -12.07 -13.74
N LEU A 53 17.84 -10.91 -13.12
CA LEU A 53 17.03 -9.76 -13.52
C LEU A 53 17.86 -8.65 -14.18
N SER A 54 19.14 -8.89 -14.45
CA SER A 54 19.94 -7.99 -15.28
C SER A 54 19.83 -8.38 -16.75
N PRO A 55 19.61 -7.42 -17.66
CA PRO A 55 19.84 -7.60 -19.09
C PRO A 55 21.24 -8.18 -19.36
N GLY A 56 21.34 -9.06 -20.35
CA GLY A 56 22.55 -9.76 -20.71
C GLY A 56 23.16 -9.31 -22.03
N LYS A 57 24.49 -9.44 -22.15
CA LYS A 57 25.29 -9.01 -23.32
C LYS A 57 25.25 -9.94 -24.54
N THR A 58 24.51 -11.04 -24.45
CA THR A 58 24.39 -12.04 -25.52
C THR A 58 22.93 -12.48 -25.67
N PRO A 59 22.51 -12.99 -26.85
CA PRO A 59 21.16 -13.51 -27.04
C PRO A 59 20.78 -14.59 -26.02
N LYS A 60 21.73 -15.48 -25.69
CA LYS A 60 21.54 -16.54 -24.69
C LYS A 60 21.33 -15.96 -23.28
N SER A 61 22.09 -14.94 -22.89
CA SER A 61 21.90 -14.29 -21.59
C SER A 61 20.63 -13.45 -21.53
N ASN A 62 20.20 -12.85 -22.64
CA ASN A 62 18.92 -12.12 -22.68
C ASN A 62 17.72 -13.05 -22.62
N MET A 63 17.79 -14.24 -23.20
CA MET A 63 16.74 -15.25 -23.03
C MET A 63 16.62 -15.70 -21.57
N LEU A 64 17.74 -15.81 -20.85
CA LEU A 64 17.73 -16.06 -19.40
C LEU A 64 17.03 -14.93 -18.65
N PHE A 65 17.43 -13.68 -18.90
CA PHE A 65 16.80 -12.50 -18.32
C PHE A 65 15.29 -12.48 -18.56
N LEU A 66 14.85 -12.62 -19.81
CA LEU A 66 13.44 -12.62 -20.20
C LEU A 66 12.65 -13.74 -19.51
N THR A 67 13.28 -14.91 -19.36
CA THR A 67 12.66 -16.04 -18.64
C THR A 67 12.29 -15.62 -17.21
N PHE A 68 13.24 -15.07 -16.44
CA PHE A 68 12.96 -14.67 -15.06
C PHE A 68 12.07 -13.43 -15.00
N PHE A 69 12.31 -12.44 -15.85
CA PHE A 69 11.56 -11.20 -15.90
C PHE A 69 10.06 -11.44 -16.16
N VAL A 70 9.70 -12.23 -17.17
CA VAL A 70 8.31 -12.56 -17.49
C VAL A 70 7.68 -13.47 -16.43
N ASN A 71 8.44 -14.39 -15.82
CA ASN A 71 7.92 -15.20 -14.72
C ASN A 71 7.60 -14.35 -13.48
N VAL A 72 8.37 -13.32 -13.17
CA VAL A 72 8.04 -12.40 -12.07
C VAL A 72 6.74 -11.64 -12.37
N ILE A 73 6.59 -11.13 -13.60
CA ILE A 73 5.35 -10.47 -14.04
C ILE A 73 4.14 -11.41 -13.90
N LYS A 74 4.27 -12.65 -14.38
CA LYS A 74 3.21 -13.66 -14.30
C LYS A 74 2.87 -14.03 -12.85
N ALA A 75 3.88 -14.17 -11.99
CA ALA A 75 3.69 -14.50 -10.58
C ALA A 75 2.89 -13.39 -9.86
N VAL A 76 3.29 -12.13 -10.06
CA VAL A 76 2.61 -10.97 -9.47
C VAL A 76 1.22 -10.78 -10.09
N HIS A 77 1.03 -11.04 -11.39
CA HIS A 77 -0.29 -11.07 -12.02
C HIS A 77 -1.24 -12.04 -11.33
N ASP A 78 -0.80 -13.29 -11.14
CA ASP A 78 -1.68 -14.33 -10.62
C ASP A 78 -1.98 -14.17 -9.13
N TYR A 79 -1.08 -13.55 -8.37
CA TYR A 79 -1.19 -13.42 -6.91
C TYR A 79 -1.15 -11.95 -6.46
N ALA A 80 -1.66 -11.04 -7.29
CA ALA A 80 -1.73 -9.61 -7.03
C ALA A 80 -2.44 -9.32 -5.69
N ASP A 81 -3.57 -9.99 -5.47
CA ASP A 81 -4.39 -9.87 -4.27
C ASP A 81 -3.66 -10.35 -3.01
N LEU A 82 -2.95 -11.47 -3.10
CA LEU A 82 -2.13 -11.97 -1.99
C LEU A 82 -0.96 -11.03 -1.69
N LEU A 83 -0.35 -10.42 -2.71
CA LEU A 83 0.69 -9.40 -2.52
C LEU A 83 0.11 -8.14 -1.85
N ARG A 84 -1.12 -7.72 -2.22
CA ARG A 84 -1.86 -6.64 -1.55
C ARG A 84 -2.16 -6.96 -0.08
N ALA A 85 -2.53 -8.20 0.23
CA ALA A 85 -2.75 -8.65 1.61
C ALA A 85 -1.47 -8.59 2.45
N SER A 86 -0.33 -8.94 1.85
CA SER A 86 0.96 -9.02 2.56
C SER A 86 1.52 -7.69 3.07
N ILE A 87 1.02 -6.57 2.55
CA ILE A 87 1.38 -5.21 2.92
C ILE A 87 0.28 -4.50 3.73
N ALA A 88 -0.82 -5.19 4.03
CA ALA A 88 -1.98 -4.62 4.69
C ALA A 88 -1.69 -4.35 6.18
N SER A 89 -2.06 -3.15 6.63
CA SER A 89 -2.04 -2.75 8.04
C SER A 89 -2.87 -1.48 8.21
N ALA A 90 -3.40 -1.25 9.43
CA ALA A 90 -4.16 -0.05 9.75
C ALA A 90 -3.43 1.25 9.37
N GLY A 91 -2.13 1.36 9.69
CA GLY A 91 -1.33 2.52 9.33
C GLY A 91 -1.17 2.70 7.82
N ASN A 92 -0.92 1.61 7.08
CA ASN A 92 -0.76 1.67 5.62
C ASN A 92 -2.07 1.98 4.89
N ASP A 93 -3.25 1.66 5.46
CA ASP A 93 -4.55 2.08 4.91
C ASP A 93 -4.70 3.62 4.84
N HIS A 94 -4.01 4.37 5.72
CA HIS A 94 -3.96 5.85 5.65
C HIS A 94 -2.96 6.38 4.62
N ARG A 95 -2.06 5.51 4.14
CA ARG A 95 -0.97 5.88 3.23
C ARG A 95 -1.31 5.57 1.78
N LEU A 96 -1.79 4.36 1.49
CA LEU A 96 -2.00 3.88 0.13
C LEU A 96 -2.99 4.77 -0.64
N GLY A 97 -2.63 5.11 -1.89
CA GLY A 97 -3.46 5.93 -2.78
C GLY A 97 -3.40 7.43 -2.53
N ALA A 98 -2.43 7.93 -1.75
CA ALA A 98 -2.27 9.34 -1.48
C ALA A 98 -0.78 9.77 -1.41
N ASN A 99 -0.48 10.99 -1.87
CA ASN A 99 0.78 11.71 -1.62
C ASN A 99 2.05 10.83 -1.68
N GLU A 100 2.41 10.40 -2.90
CA GLU A 100 3.59 9.57 -3.21
C GLU A 100 3.55 8.10 -2.75
N ALA A 101 2.42 7.61 -2.24
CA ALA A 101 2.23 6.18 -1.97
C ALA A 101 1.27 5.54 -2.97
N PRO A 102 1.62 4.37 -3.54
CA PRO A 102 0.85 3.72 -4.59
C PRO A 102 -0.57 3.36 -4.13
N PRO A 103 -1.56 3.26 -5.03
CA PRO A 103 -2.90 2.78 -4.70
C PRO A 103 -2.89 1.31 -4.27
N ALA A 104 -4.04 0.83 -3.80
CA ALA A 104 -4.24 -0.57 -3.43
C ALA A 104 -4.28 -1.53 -4.64
N ILE A 105 -4.37 -1.00 -5.86
CA ILE A 105 -4.34 -1.76 -7.11
C ILE A 105 -2.89 -2.18 -7.38
N ILE A 106 -2.60 -3.48 -7.35
CA ILE A 106 -1.26 -3.98 -7.68
C ILE A 106 -1.10 -4.02 -9.20
N SER A 107 -0.24 -3.14 -9.71
CA SER A 107 0.16 -3.03 -11.11
C SER A 107 1.68 -3.05 -11.24
N ILE A 108 2.18 -3.45 -12.41
CA ILE A 108 3.62 -3.53 -12.66
C ILE A 108 4.03 -2.47 -13.68
N PHE A 109 5.00 -1.64 -13.29
CA PHE A 109 5.71 -0.73 -14.19
C PHE A 109 7.00 -1.39 -14.69
N ILE A 110 7.18 -1.50 -16.01
CA ILE A 110 8.41 -2.05 -16.59
C ILE A 110 9.15 -1.08 -17.51
N GLY A 111 8.52 0.05 -17.83
CA GLY A 111 9.07 1.04 -18.73
C GLY A 111 8.70 0.75 -20.18
N THR A 112 8.41 1.81 -20.92
CA THR A 112 7.99 1.77 -22.34
C THR A 112 8.89 0.92 -23.22
N HIS A 113 10.20 0.92 -22.96
CA HIS A 113 11.17 0.15 -23.73
C HIS A 113 10.96 -1.36 -23.57
N LEU A 114 10.90 -1.87 -22.33
CA LEU A 114 10.65 -3.29 -22.08
C LEU A 114 9.24 -3.69 -22.49
N SER A 115 8.25 -2.81 -22.31
CA SER A 115 6.90 -3.04 -22.83
C SER A 115 6.91 -3.27 -24.35
N SER A 116 7.66 -2.46 -25.11
CA SER A 116 7.78 -2.65 -26.57
C SER A 116 8.46 -3.97 -26.95
N VAL A 117 9.45 -4.41 -26.15
CA VAL A 117 10.12 -5.72 -26.34
C VAL A 117 9.14 -6.86 -26.10
N LEU A 118 8.33 -6.80 -25.04
CA LEU A 118 7.33 -7.83 -24.75
C LEU A 118 6.24 -7.90 -25.83
N GLU A 119 5.74 -6.74 -26.30
CA GLU A 119 4.76 -6.69 -27.40
C GLU A 119 5.30 -7.32 -28.70
N GLU A 120 6.59 -7.12 -28.97
CA GLU A 120 7.20 -7.67 -30.16
C GLU A 120 7.41 -9.17 -30.06
N ILE A 121 7.78 -9.68 -28.88
CA ILE A 121 7.81 -11.13 -28.62
C ILE A 121 6.42 -11.72 -28.85
N GLU A 122 5.38 -11.08 -28.33
CA GLU A 122 3.97 -11.51 -28.52
C GLU A 122 3.57 -11.56 -30.01
N LYS A 123 3.95 -10.54 -30.80
CA LYS A 123 3.63 -10.42 -32.24
C LYS A 123 4.44 -11.36 -33.13
N ARG A 124 5.74 -11.52 -32.87
CA ARG A 124 6.67 -12.24 -33.76
C ARG A 124 6.72 -13.74 -33.48
N VAL A 125 6.52 -14.13 -32.22
CA VAL A 125 6.45 -15.54 -31.85
C VAL A 125 5.06 -16.05 -32.24
N LYS A 126 4.89 -16.53 -33.48
CA LYS A 126 3.68 -17.23 -33.98
C LYS A 126 3.34 -18.52 -33.21
N GLU A 127 2.08 -18.93 -33.28
CA GLU A 127 1.67 -20.25 -32.80
C GLU A 127 2.14 -21.34 -33.78
N GLY A 128 2.98 -22.27 -33.30
CA GLY A 128 3.50 -23.37 -34.13
C GLY A 128 4.86 -23.88 -33.65
N LYS A 129 5.39 -24.91 -34.36
CA LYS A 129 6.75 -25.41 -34.15
C LYS A 129 7.77 -24.53 -34.87
N TYR A 130 8.92 -24.27 -34.25
CA TYR A 130 9.99 -23.47 -34.84
C TYR A 130 11.13 -24.33 -35.37
N ASP A 131 11.69 -23.93 -36.50
CA ASP A 131 12.98 -24.45 -36.95
C ASP A 131 14.15 -23.69 -36.28
N GLU A 132 15.39 -24.15 -36.46
CA GLU A 132 16.55 -23.55 -35.79
C GLU A 132 16.89 -22.15 -36.30
N LEU A 133 16.67 -21.89 -37.58
CA LEU A 133 16.97 -20.61 -38.23
C LEU A 133 16.02 -19.52 -37.71
N SER A 134 14.70 -19.79 -37.71
CA SER A 134 13.70 -18.85 -37.18
C SER A 134 13.92 -18.54 -35.69
N ASN A 135 14.30 -19.54 -34.89
CA ASN A 135 14.64 -19.34 -33.48
C ASN A 135 15.90 -18.48 -33.29
N ALA A 136 16.93 -18.67 -34.11
CA ALA A 136 18.17 -17.90 -34.03
C ALA A 136 17.94 -16.43 -34.38
N ASP A 137 17.18 -16.16 -35.44
CA ASP A 137 16.86 -14.81 -35.91
C ASP A 137 16.04 -14.04 -34.89
N ILE A 138 14.98 -14.66 -34.33
CA ILE A 138 14.14 -14.04 -33.29
C ILE A 138 14.98 -13.68 -32.06
N LYS A 139 15.88 -14.56 -31.62
CA LYS A 139 16.76 -14.31 -30.48
C LYS A 139 17.73 -13.16 -30.72
N LEU A 140 18.29 -13.08 -31.92
CA LEU A 140 19.23 -12.03 -32.30
C LEU A 140 18.52 -10.67 -32.33
N ASP A 141 17.32 -10.63 -32.90
CA ASP A 141 16.50 -9.40 -32.98
C ASP A 141 16.06 -8.91 -31.59
N ILE A 142 15.58 -9.82 -30.73
CA ILE A 142 15.24 -9.48 -29.34
C ILE A 142 16.48 -8.95 -28.60
N HIS A 143 17.64 -9.57 -28.81
CA HIS A 143 18.88 -9.15 -28.17
C HIS A 143 19.28 -7.73 -28.57
N ASN A 144 19.21 -7.41 -29.87
CA ASN A 144 19.56 -6.08 -30.40
C ASN A 144 18.67 -4.96 -29.85
N LYS A 145 17.52 -5.28 -29.27
CA LYS A 145 16.59 -4.31 -28.71
C LYS A 145 16.73 -4.12 -27.21
N ILE A 146 17.29 -5.08 -26.47
CA ILE A 146 17.46 -4.91 -25.03
C ILE A 146 18.83 -4.27 -24.78
N PRO A 147 18.91 -3.04 -24.24
CA PRO A 147 20.19 -2.40 -23.96
C PRO A 147 20.99 -3.18 -22.91
N ASP A 148 22.32 -3.19 -23.07
CA ASP A 148 23.27 -3.82 -22.14
C ASP A 148 23.21 -3.21 -20.73
N VAL A 149 22.83 -1.93 -20.65
CA VAL A 149 22.64 -1.19 -19.40
C VAL A 149 21.30 -0.47 -19.46
N MET A 150 20.38 -0.87 -18.59
CA MET A 150 19.17 -0.10 -18.33
C MET A 150 19.53 1.00 -17.33
N LEU A 151 19.44 2.25 -17.75
CA LEU A 151 19.51 3.38 -16.83
C LEU A 151 18.36 3.28 -15.83
N ASP A 152 18.66 3.51 -14.55
CA ASP A 152 17.66 3.51 -13.50
C ASP A 152 16.72 4.70 -13.71
N ASN A 153 15.53 4.42 -14.25
CA ASN A 153 14.48 5.41 -14.52
C ASN A 153 13.46 5.48 -13.39
N THR A 154 13.84 5.13 -12.14
CA THR A 154 12.99 5.18 -10.94
C THR A 154 12.18 6.46 -10.80
N ASP A 155 12.67 7.57 -11.35
CA ASP A 155 12.07 8.89 -11.22
C ASP A 155 10.83 9.12 -12.11
N ARG A 156 10.59 8.30 -13.14
CA ARG A 156 9.51 8.58 -14.12
C ARG A 156 8.12 8.14 -13.69
N ASN A 157 7.99 7.21 -12.74
CA ASN A 157 6.67 6.77 -12.26
C ASN A 157 6.72 6.26 -10.82
N ARG A 158 6.84 7.18 -9.84
CA ARG A 158 6.90 6.87 -8.41
C ARG A 158 5.58 6.30 -7.84
N THR A 159 4.50 6.31 -8.63
CA THR A 159 3.15 5.95 -8.17
C THR A 159 2.83 4.46 -8.36
N SER A 160 3.68 3.71 -9.08
CA SER A 160 3.51 2.26 -9.24
C SER A 160 3.85 1.47 -7.95
N PRO A 161 3.04 0.47 -7.56
CA PRO A 161 3.30 -0.37 -6.40
C PRO A 161 4.44 -1.38 -6.60
N PHE A 162 4.69 -1.80 -7.84
CA PHE A 162 5.72 -2.78 -8.20
C PHE A 162 6.43 -2.36 -9.48
N ALA A 163 7.70 -1.95 -9.40
CA ALA A 163 8.41 -1.34 -10.52
C ALA A 163 9.72 -2.07 -10.85
N PHE A 164 9.97 -2.33 -12.13
CA PHE A 164 11.29 -2.78 -12.59
C PHE A 164 12.24 -1.59 -12.72
N THR A 165 13.36 -1.63 -11.99
CA THR A 165 14.33 -0.52 -11.88
C THR A 165 15.69 -0.95 -12.41
N GLY A 166 15.69 -1.45 -13.65
CA GLY A 166 16.85 -1.77 -14.47
C GLY A 166 17.46 -3.17 -14.23
N ASN A 167 17.60 -3.59 -12.98
CA ASN A 167 18.18 -4.91 -12.63
C ASN A 167 17.52 -5.61 -11.43
N LYS A 168 16.38 -5.08 -10.99
CA LYS A 168 15.65 -5.49 -9.78
C LYS A 168 14.21 -5.02 -9.89
N PHE A 169 13.32 -5.62 -9.11
CA PHE A 169 11.98 -5.08 -8.89
C PHE A 169 11.93 -4.36 -7.54
N GLU A 170 11.13 -3.31 -7.46
CA GLU A 170 10.93 -2.51 -6.26
C GLU A 170 9.47 -2.61 -5.83
N VAL A 171 9.23 -3.20 -4.66
CA VAL A 171 7.90 -3.19 -4.01
C VAL A 171 7.79 -1.90 -3.20
N ARG A 172 6.99 -0.95 -3.67
CA ARG A 172 6.85 0.39 -3.05
C ARG A 172 5.68 0.49 -2.07
N ALA A 173 4.76 -0.46 -2.16
CA ALA A 173 3.53 -0.47 -1.37
C ALA A 173 3.72 -0.91 0.10
N VAL A 174 4.92 -1.34 0.50
CA VAL A 174 5.26 -1.74 1.87
C VAL A 174 5.29 -0.54 2.82
N GLY A 175 4.57 -0.64 3.95
CA GLY A 175 4.52 0.38 5.01
C GLY A 175 5.86 0.56 5.76
N SER A 176 6.09 1.74 6.33
CA SER A 176 7.32 2.06 7.06
C SER A 176 7.47 1.34 8.40
N ALA A 177 6.37 1.03 9.10
CA ALA A 177 6.39 0.22 10.31
C ALA A 177 6.40 -1.27 10.02
N ALA A 178 6.03 -1.69 8.80
CA ALA A 178 5.89 -3.10 8.44
C ALA A 178 7.21 -3.88 8.57
N ASN A 179 7.09 -5.15 8.98
CA ASN A 179 8.17 -6.11 8.85
C ASN A 179 8.24 -6.57 7.37
N CYS A 180 9.39 -6.35 6.73
CA CYS A 180 9.61 -6.77 5.34
C CYS A 180 9.50 -8.28 5.12
N ALA A 181 9.56 -9.10 6.18
CA ALA A 181 9.41 -10.56 6.06
C ALA A 181 8.11 -10.95 5.37
N SER A 182 6.96 -10.37 5.77
CA SER A 182 5.65 -10.75 5.23
C SER A 182 5.55 -10.58 3.70
N PRO A 183 5.80 -9.38 3.13
CA PRO A 183 5.75 -9.21 1.67
C PRO A 183 6.85 -9.98 0.94
N MET A 184 8.03 -10.18 1.54
CA MET A 184 9.10 -10.96 0.91
C MET A 184 8.82 -12.46 0.91
N THR A 185 8.19 -13.00 1.95
CA THR A 185 7.73 -14.39 1.97
C THR A 185 6.71 -14.61 0.85
N VAL A 186 5.70 -13.74 0.73
CA VAL A 186 4.71 -13.85 -0.35
C VAL A 186 5.38 -13.75 -1.72
N LEU A 187 6.19 -12.71 -1.95
CA LEU A 187 6.85 -12.49 -3.25
C LEU A 187 7.76 -13.67 -3.66
N ASN A 188 8.56 -14.19 -2.72
CA ASN A 188 9.43 -15.32 -3.01
C ASN A 188 8.63 -16.59 -3.35
N VAL A 189 7.54 -16.85 -2.64
CA VAL A 189 6.73 -18.07 -2.83
C VAL A 189 5.94 -18.01 -4.14
N ILE A 190 5.33 -16.88 -4.48
CA ILE A 190 4.61 -16.75 -5.77
C ILE A 190 5.57 -16.91 -6.95
N VAL A 191 6.80 -16.39 -6.85
CA VAL A 191 7.82 -16.54 -7.89
C VAL A 191 8.32 -17.99 -7.94
N ALA A 192 8.54 -18.65 -6.79
CA ALA A 192 8.95 -20.05 -6.75
C ALA A 192 7.91 -20.99 -7.40
N GLN A 193 6.63 -20.81 -7.06
CA GLN A 193 5.52 -21.54 -7.66
C GLN A 193 5.48 -21.31 -9.19
N GLN A 194 5.60 -20.07 -9.62
CA GLN A 194 5.56 -19.69 -11.02
C GLN A 194 6.73 -20.27 -11.83
N LEU A 195 7.95 -20.27 -11.27
CA LEU A 195 9.11 -20.89 -11.91
C LEU A 195 8.97 -22.42 -12.00
N THR A 196 8.37 -23.06 -10.99
CA THR A 196 8.07 -24.49 -11.00
C THR A 196 7.05 -24.82 -12.09
N GLN A 197 6.01 -24.01 -12.25
CA GLN A 197 5.02 -24.17 -13.31
C GLN A 197 5.65 -23.95 -14.70
N PHE A 198 6.45 -22.90 -14.86
CA PHE A 198 7.17 -22.62 -16.11
C PHE A 198 8.03 -23.80 -16.55
N LYS A 199 8.74 -24.44 -15.61
CA LYS A 199 9.56 -25.62 -15.91
C LYS A 199 8.70 -26.78 -16.44
N LYS A 200 7.53 -27.03 -15.84
CA LYS A 200 6.58 -28.06 -16.28
C LYS A 200 6.05 -27.77 -17.69
N ASP A 201 5.69 -26.53 -17.96
CA ASP A 201 5.15 -26.11 -19.26
C ASP A 201 6.20 -26.22 -20.38
N VAL A 202 7.43 -25.80 -20.12
CA VAL A 202 8.56 -25.96 -21.05
C VAL A 202 8.86 -27.44 -21.29
N ASP A 203 8.92 -28.26 -20.24
CA ASP A 203 9.20 -29.70 -20.38
C ASP A 203 8.12 -30.45 -21.15
N LYS A 204 6.86 -30.01 -21.04
CA LYS A 204 5.75 -30.54 -21.83
C LYS A 204 5.97 -30.29 -23.32
N LEU A 205 6.31 -29.06 -23.71
CA LEU A 205 6.59 -28.72 -25.11
C LEU A 205 7.80 -29.50 -25.66
N ILE A 206 8.84 -29.68 -24.84
CA ILE A 206 10.01 -30.49 -25.21
C ILE A 206 9.62 -31.94 -25.49
N LYS A 207 8.75 -32.53 -24.66
CA LYS A 207 8.23 -33.90 -24.87
C LYS A 207 7.38 -34.02 -26.14
N GLU A 208 6.70 -32.95 -26.54
CA GLU A 208 5.93 -32.85 -27.80
C GLU A 208 6.84 -32.63 -29.05
N GLY A 209 8.15 -32.60 -28.84
CA GLY A 209 9.18 -32.53 -29.88
C GLY A 209 9.62 -31.12 -30.24
N GLU A 210 9.30 -30.11 -29.43
CA GLU A 210 9.85 -28.77 -29.57
C GLU A 210 11.29 -28.73 -29.04
N LYS A 211 12.18 -27.98 -29.70
CA LYS A 211 13.53 -27.78 -29.17
C LYS A 211 13.48 -26.90 -27.93
N LYS A 212 14.39 -27.13 -26.97
CA LYS A 212 14.44 -26.41 -25.68
C LYS A 212 14.26 -24.90 -25.81
N ASP A 213 14.96 -24.30 -26.76
CA ASP A 213 14.96 -22.86 -26.97
C ASP A 213 13.63 -22.34 -27.53
N GLY A 214 13.01 -23.08 -28.45
CA GLY A 214 11.67 -22.78 -28.97
C GLY A 214 10.59 -22.95 -27.91
N ALA A 215 10.71 -24.01 -27.09
CA ALA A 215 9.81 -24.26 -25.96
C ALA A 215 9.82 -23.11 -24.96
N ILE A 216 11.01 -22.62 -24.57
CA ILE A 216 11.17 -21.46 -23.68
C ILE A 216 10.51 -20.21 -24.28
N LEU A 217 10.81 -19.87 -25.54
CA LEU A 217 10.25 -18.66 -26.18
C LEU A 217 8.73 -18.73 -26.30
N ARG A 218 8.19 -19.90 -26.62
CA ARG A 218 6.74 -20.11 -26.72
C ARG A 218 6.06 -19.94 -25.37
N THR A 219 6.58 -20.55 -24.30
CA THR A 219 6.02 -20.37 -22.95
C THR A 219 6.13 -18.92 -22.48
N ILE A 220 7.26 -18.23 -22.77
CA ILE A 220 7.41 -16.79 -22.48
C ILE A 220 6.32 -15.97 -23.19
N ARG A 221 6.08 -16.22 -24.49
CA ARG A 221 5.05 -15.52 -25.26
C ARG A 221 3.65 -15.75 -24.68
N GLU A 222 3.31 -16.99 -24.35
CA GLU A 222 2.03 -17.33 -23.71
C GLU A 222 1.85 -16.58 -22.39
N TYR A 223 2.91 -16.50 -21.57
CA TYR A 223 2.86 -15.79 -20.30
C TYR A 223 2.72 -14.28 -20.47
N ILE A 224 3.46 -13.66 -21.40
CA ILE A 224 3.31 -12.24 -21.74
C ILE A 224 1.85 -11.90 -22.06
N GLY A 225 1.21 -12.69 -22.94
CA GLY A 225 -0.19 -12.47 -23.32
C GLY A 225 -1.15 -12.62 -22.13
N SER A 226 -0.95 -13.66 -21.32
CA SER A 226 -1.81 -13.96 -20.18
C SER A 226 -1.66 -13.02 -18.98
N SER A 227 -0.52 -12.32 -18.84
CA SER A 227 -0.24 -11.39 -17.74
C SER A 227 -0.31 -9.92 -18.16
N LYS A 228 -0.79 -9.62 -19.38
CA LYS A 228 -0.76 -8.27 -19.94
C LYS A 228 -1.58 -7.25 -19.16
N SER A 229 -2.67 -7.69 -18.53
CA SER A 229 -3.59 -6.86 -17.74
C SER A 229 -2.91 -6.14 -16.59
N ILE A 230 -1.89 -6.73 -15.95
CA ILE A 230 -1.20 -6.12 -14.79
C ILE A 230 -0.17 -5.05 -15.19
N LEU A 231 0.26 -5.02 -16.44
CA LEU A 231 1.26 -4.05 -16.91
C LEU A 231 0.61 -2.67 -17.09
N PHE A 232 1.16 -1.66 -16.41
CA PHE A 232 0.67 -0.30 -16.49
C PHE A 232 1.79 0.74 -16.38
N GLU A 233 1.83 1.62 -17.38
CA GLU A 233 2.88 2.64 -17.54
C GLU A 233 2.43 4.06 -17.18
N GLY A 234 1.13 4.24 -16.91
CA GLY A 234 0.52 5.55 -16.64
C GLY A 234 0.51 5.96 -15.17
N ASP A 235 -0.23 7.02 -14.86
CA ASP A 235 -0.39 7.50 -13.50
C ASP A 235 -1.34 6.59 -12.70
N ASN A 236 -0.84 5.98 -11.63
CA ASN A 236 -1.62 5.09 -10.78
C ASN A 236 -2.58 5.83 -9.84
N TYR A 237 -2.53 7.17 -9.75
CA TYR A 237 -3.49 7.95 -8.95
C TYR A 237 -4.77 8.32 -9.68
N SER A 238 -4.81 8.16 -11.00
CA SER A 238 -5.91 8.66 -11.79
C SER A 238 -7.18 7.82 -11.61
N GLU A 239 -8.35 8.47 -11.62
CA GLU A 239 -9.64 7.76 -11.56
C GLU A 239 -9.85 6.91 -12.83
N GLU A 240 -9.27 7.35 -13.95
CA GLU A 240 -9.24 6.59 -15.19
C GLU A 240 -8.50 5.25 -14.99
N TRP A 241 -7.38 5.24 -14.25
CA TRP A 241 -6.69 4.01 -13.94
C TRP A 241 -7.52 3.08 -13.06
N ALA A 242 -8.20 3.61 -12.03
CA ALA A 242 -9.07 2.79 -11.19
C ALA A 242 -10.18 2.09 -12.00
N THR A 243 -10.81 2.82 -12.92
CA THR A 243 -11.85 2.29 -13.82
C THR A 243 -11.29 1.28 -14.83
N GLU A 244 -10.12 1.56 -15.38
CA GLU A 244 -9.44 0.70 -16.35
C GLU A 244 -8.94 -0.59 -15.69
N ALA A 245 -8.39 -0.50 -14.48
CA ALA A 245 -7.93 -1.64 -13.69
C ALA A 245 -9.07 -2.62 -13.39
N GLU A 246 -10.24 -2.11 -13.02
CA GLU A 246 -11.44 -2.93 -12.80
C GLU A 246 -11.86 -3.66 -14.08
N LYS A 247 -11.89 -2.97 -15.24
CA LYS A 247 -12.16 -3.61 -16.55
C LYS A 247 -11.15 -4.70 -16.90
N ARG A 248 -9.90 -4.56 -16.43
CA ARG A 248 -8.83 -5.54 -16.61
C ARG A 248 -8.87 -6.68 -15.58
N GLY A 249 -9.80 -6.64 -14.63
CA GLY A 249 -9.95 -7.63 -13.56
C GLY A 249 -8.94 -7.48 -12.41
N LEU A 250 -8.35 -6.30 -12.24
CA LEU A 250 -7.45 -6.02 -11.11
C LEU A 250 -8.25 -5.49 -9.92
N SER A 251 -8.09 -6.14 -8.77
CA SER A 251 -8.78 -5.76 -7.54
C SER A 251 -8.30 -4.42 -6.98
N ASN A 252 -9.21 -3.68 -6.34
CA ASN A 252 -8.93 -2.42 -5.65
C ASN A 252 -9.40 -2.48 -4.19
N VAL A 253 -8.87 -3.41 -3.41
CA VAL A 253 -9.24 -3.58 -1.99
C VAL A 253 -8.44 -2.63 -1.11
N LYS A 254 -9.07 -1.52 -0.74
CA LYS A 254 -8.42 -0.40 -0.03
C LYS A 254 -8.17 -0.67 1.45
N THR A 255 -8.99 -1.48 2.10
CA THR A 255 -9.01 -1.64 3.56
C THR A 255 -8.38 -2.96 3.98
N THR A 256 -7.67 -2.93 5.10
CA THR A 256 -6.88 -4.08 5.59
C THR A 256 -7.73 -5.32 5.88
N PRO A 257 -8.85 -5.28 6.64
CA PRO A 257 -9.60 -6.51 6.95
C PRO A 257 -10.09 -7.24 5.71
N HIS A 258 -10.61 -6.50 4.73
CA HIS A 258 -11.07 -7.06 3.46
C HIS A 258 -9.90 -7.58 2.61
N ALA A 259 -8.73 -6.93 2.64
CA ALA A 259 -7.54 -7.42 1.94
C ALA A 259 -6.94 -8.67 2.60
N LEU A 260 -7.13 -8.87 3.90
CA LEU A 260 -6.62 -10.05 4.60
C LEU A 260 -7.37 -11.33 4.19
N ASP A 261 -8.62 -11.23 3.72
CA ASP A 261 -9.41 -12.38 3.24
C ASP A 261 -8.70 -13.14 2.11
N PHE A 262 -7.83 -12.47 1.33
CA PHE A 262 -7.03 -13.10 0.29
C PHE A 262 -6.06 -14.18 0.81
N TYR A 263 -5.71 -14.18 2.11
CA TYR A 263 -4.88 -15.24 2.70
C TYR A 263 -5.62 -16.57 2.89
N ILE A 264 -6.94 -16.54 3.06
CA ILE A 264 -7.76 -17.72 3.34
C ILE A 264 -8.45 -18.26 2.09
N GLU A 265 -8.30 -17.62 0.94
CA GLU A 265 -8.74 -18.17 -0.33
C GLU A 265 -8.01 -19.48 -0.66
N GLU A 266 -8.73 -20.43 -1.25
CA GLU A 266 -8.20 -21.74 -1.65
C GLU A 266 -6.92 -21.63 -2.50
N LYS A 267 -6.84 -20.62 -3.38
CA LYS A 267 -5.67 -20.36 -4.21
C LYS A 267 -4.44 -20.00 -3.37
N ALA A 268 -4.59 -19.17 -2.34
CA ALA A 268 -3.53 -18.79 -1.44
C ALA A 268 -3.15 -19.94 -0.49
N LYS A 269 -4.14 -20.65 0.07
CA LYS A 269 -3.91 -21.82 0.92
C LYS A 269 -3.05 -22.86 0.20
N ARG A 270 -3.44 -23.26 -1.02
CA ARG A 270 -2.68 -24.22 -1.83
C ARG A 270 -1.27 -23.73 -2.14
N LEU A 271 -1.11 -22.45 -2.49
CA LEU A 271 0.21 -21.88 -2.75
C LEU A 271 1.19 -22.16 -1.60
N PHE A 272 0.80 -21.86 -0.35
CA PHE A 272 1.70 -22.04 0.78
C PHE A 272 1.88 -23.50 1.19
N ILE A 273 0.81 -24.31 1.12
CA ILE A 273 0.85 -25.73 1.48
C ILE A 273 1.68 -26.53 0.48
N ASP A 274 1.43 -26.36 -0.82
CA ASP A 274 2.12 -27.09 -1.89
C ASP A 274 3.61 -26.73 -1.98
N ASN A 275 3.99 -25.52 -1.54
CA ASN A 275 5.38 -25.09 -1.47
C ASN A 275 6.03 -25.35 -0.09
N GLU A 276 5.34 -26.07 0.81
CA GLU A 276 5.83 -26.42 2.16
C GLU A 276 6.28 -25.21 3.00
N ILE A 277 5.62 -24.07 2.82
CA ILE A 277 5.96 -22.82 3.51
C ILE A 277 5.19 -22.70 4.83
N MET A 278 3.90 -22.99 4.79
CA MET A 278 2.99 -22.98 5.92
C MET A 278 1.91 -24.03 5.72
N ASN A 279 1.46 -24.64 6.82
CA ASN A 279 0.27 -25.48 6.82
C ASN A 279 -1.02 -24.65 7.00
N GLU A 280 -2.18 -25.28 6.82
CA GLU A 280 -3.48 -24.61 6.91
C GLU A 280 -3.71 -23.93 8.26
N LYS A 281 -3.37 -24.59 9.38
CA LYS A 281 -3.54 -24.03 10.72
C LYS A 281 -2.68 -22.80 10.95
N GLU A 282 -1.44 -22.79 10.41
CA GLU A 282 -0.55 -21.64 10.50
C GLU A 282 -1.07 -20.45 9.70
N LEU A 283 -1.68 -20.69 8.54
CA LEU A 283 -2.30 -19.63 7.74
C LEU A 283 -3.51 -19.02 8.44
N GLU A 284 -4.41 -19.87 8.95
CA GLU A 284 -5.60 -19.44 9.67
C GLU A 284 -5.23 -18.65 10.93
N ALA A 285 -4.26 -19.14 11.72
CA ALA A 285 -3.77 -18.43 12.89
C ALA A 285 -3.16 -17.06 12.53
N ARG A 286 -2.39 -16.96 11.43
CA ARG A 286 -1.84 -15.66 10.99
C ARG A 286 -2.93 -14.71 10.51
N TYR A 287 -3.92 -15.21 9.80
CA TYR A 287 -5.07 -14.43 9.36
C TYR A 287 -5.86 -13.88 10.56
N GLU A 288 -6.12 -14.71 11.57
CA GLU A 288 -6.76 -14.31 12.81
C GLU A 288 -5.95 -13.24 13.56
N ILE A 289 -4.65 -13.48 13.80
CA ILE A 289 -3.75 -12.55 14.49
C ILE A 289 -3.68 -11.19 13.77
N ASN A 290 -3.64 -11.18 12.44
CA ASN A 290 -3.58 -9.93 11.68
C ASN A 290 -4.89 -9.13 11.80
N ASN A 291 -6.05 -9.80 11.79
CA ASN A 291 -7.35 -9.16 12.01
C ASN A 291 -7.50 -8.65 13.45
N GLU A 292 -7.06 -9.42 14.44
CA GLU A 292 -7.04 -8.98 15.84
C GLU A 292 -6.12 -7.76 16.02
N HIS A 293 -4.92 -7.79 15.44
CA HIS A 293 -3.99 -6.66 15.50
C HIS A 293 -4.59 -5.40 14.86
N TYR A 294 -5.27 -5.52 13.72
CA TYR A 294 -6.01 -4.40 13.11
C TYR A 294 -7.08 -3.86 14.06
N THR A 295 -7.92 -4.75 14.60
CA THR A 295 -8.99 -4.40 15.54
C THR A 295 -8.45 -3.63 16.74
N LEU A 296 -7.40 -4.14 17.39
CA LEU A 296 -6.79 -3.51 18.55
C LEU A 296 -6.22 -2.13 18.22
N LYS A 297 -5.61 -1.95 17.04
CA LYS A 297 -5.11 -0.64 16.59
C LYS A 297 -6.24 0.38 16.42
N ILE A 298 -7.25 0.06 15.63
CA ILE A 298 -8.40 0.97 15.42
C ILE A 298 -9.15 1.21 16.73
N GLN A 299 -9.23 0.22 17.61
CA GLN A 299 -9.83 0.38 18.93
C GLN A 299 -9.06 1.40 19.79
N ILE A 300 -7.72 1.33 19.82
CA ILE A 300 -6.89 2.29 20.55
C ILE A 300 -7.08 3.69 19.97
N GLU A 301 -7.02 3.83 18.65
CA GLU A 301 -7.24 5.12 17.98
C GLU A 301 -8.61 5.71 18.30
N SER A 302 -9.68 4.91 18.21
CA SER A 302 -11.04 5.31 18.58
C SER A 302 -11.13 5.80 20.03
N ARG A 303 -10.51 5.06 20.96
CA ARG A 303 -10.50 5.44 22.38
C ARG A 303 -9.75 6.76 22.61
N ILE A 304 -8.58 6.92 22.00
CA ILE A 304 -7.75 8.11 22.14
C ILE A 304 -8.41 9.32 21.49
N ILE A 305 -9.02 9.19 20.31
CA ILE A 305 -9.80 10.27 19.68
C ILE A 305 -10.94 10.69 20.60
N GLY A 306 -11.73 9.75 21.10
CA GLY A 306 -12.82 10.05 22.02
C GLY A 306 -12.34 10.76 23.29
N ASP A 307 -11.26 10.27 23.89
CA ASP A 307 -10.68 10.83 25.12
C ASP A 307 -10.11 12.24 24.91
N ILE A 308 -9.23 12.42 23.90
CA ILE A 308 -8.64 13.72 23.56
C ILE A 308 -9.73 14.74 23.27
N THR A 309 -10.72 14.35 22.48
CA THR A 309 -11.74 15.29 22.06
C THR A 309 -12.66 15.69 23.21
N ILE A 310 -13.12 14.75 24.03
CA ILE A 310 -14.01 15.05 25.17
C ILE A 310 -13.29 15.77 26.30
N ASN A 311 -12.04 15.40 26.62
CA ASN A 311 -11.35 15.90 27.79
C ASN A 311 -10.42 17.09 27.51
N HIS A 312 -10.05 17.34 26.26
CA HIS A 312 -9.14 18.45 25.91
C HIS A 312 -9.76 19.43 24.91
N VAL A 313 -10.23 18.95 23.74
CA VAL A 313 -10.75 19.83 22.68
C VAL A 313 -12.04 20.54 23.09
N LEU A 314 -13.04 19.79 23.55
CA LEU A 314 -14.34 20.36 23.93
C LEU A 314 -14.22 21.36 25.10
N PRO A 315 -13.47 21.08 26.19
CA PRO A 315 -13.29 22.04 27.27
C PRO A 315 -12.66 23.36 26.81
N ALA A 316 -11.62 23.31 25.97
CA ALA A 316 -10.99 24.53 25.43
C ALA A 316 -11.96 25.33 24.56
N ALA A 317 -12.75 24.65 23.72
CA ALA A 317 -13.78 25.29 22.89
C ALA A 317 -14.89 25.94 23.72
N ILE A 318 -15.36 25.27 24.78
CA ILE A 318 -16.37 25.79 25.70
C ILE A 318 -15.83 26.98 26.50
N GLU A 319 -14.59 26.91 26.97
CA GLU A 319 -13.94 28.03 27.67
C GLU A 319 -13.90 29.28 26.78
N TYR A 320 -13.45 29.13 25.54
CA TYR A 320 -13.41 30.24 24.60
C TYR A 320 -14.82 30.72 24.21
N GLN A 321 -15.79 29.81 24.04
CA GLN A 321 -17.18 30.17 23.79
C GLN A 321 -17.75 31.04 24.92
N ASN A 322 -17.46 30.71 26.19
CA ASN A 322 -17.90 31.52 27.34
C ASN A 322 -17.27 32.92 27.31
N LYS A 323 -15.97 33.04 27.01
CA LYS A 323 -15.29 34.34 26.84
C LYS A 323 -15.97 35.21 25.77
N MET A 324 -16.36 34.61 24.65
CA MET A 324 -17.07 35.30 23.57
C MET A 324 -18.48 35.72 23.99
N ILE A 325 -19.20 34.86 24.72
CA ILE A 325 -20.54 35.18 25.24
C ILE A 325 -20.49 36.37 26.19
N ASP A 326 -19.51 36.40 27.10
CA ASP A 326 -19.34 37.51 28.05
C ASP A 326 -18.96 38.81 27.33
N ASN A 327 -18.14 38.75 26.27
CA ASN A 327 -17.87 39.90 25.40
C ASN A 327 -19.15 40.45 24.77
N VAL A 328 -19.97 39.60 24.15
CA VAL A 328 -21.25 40.02 23.54
C VAL A 328 -22.20 40.59 24.57
N ARG A 329 -22.27 40.01 25.77
CA ARG A 329 -23.11 40.53 26.87
C ARG A 329 -22.67 41.94 27.26
N GLY A 330 -21.36 42.17 27.45
CA GLY A 330 -20.83 43.50 27.77
C GLY A 330 -21.13 44.54 26.69
N LEU A 331 -20.98 44.20 25.41
CA LEU A 331 -21.30 45.11 24.30
C LEU A 331 -22.80 45.48 24.27
N LYS A 332 -23.68 44.52 24.56
CA LYS A 332 -25.12 44.76 24.69
C LYS A 332 -25.46 45.66 25.87
N GLU A 333 -24.84 45.44 27.02
CA GLU A 333 -25.05 46.25 28.23
C GLU A 333 -24.60 47.71 28.04
N MET A 334 -23.60 47.96 27.20
CA MET A 334 -23.19 49.31 26.78
C MET A 334 -24.17 49.99 25.81
N GLY A 335 -25.23 49.30 25.38
CA GLY A 335 -26.25 49.83 24.47
C GLY A 335 -25.83 49.82 22.99
N LEU A 336 -24.84 49.03 22.59
CA LEU A 336 -24.44 48.90 21.19
C LEU A 336 -25.48 48.10 20.39
N GLY A 337 -25.65 48.48 19.12
CA GLY A 337 -26.56 47.79 18.19
C GLY A 337 -26.02 46.41 17.76
N GLU A 338 -26.90 45.56 17.24
CA GLU A 338 -26.58 44.19 16.83
C GLU A 338 -25.44 44.08 15.81
N GLU A 339 -25.36 45.04 14.88
CA GLU A 339 -24.27 45.13 13.90
C GLU A 339 -22.88 45.26 14.55
N SER A 340 -22.79 45.75 15.80
CA SER A 340 -21.52 45.90 16.53
C SER A 340 -20.96 44.60 17.10
N TYR A 341 -21.78 43.54 17.22
CA TYR A 341 -21.35 42.25 17.78
C TYR A 341 -21.79 41.03 16.97
N LYS A 342 -22.27 41.25 15.74
CA LYS A 342 -22.75 40.19 14.84
C LYS A 342 -21.69 39.12 14.58
N ALA A 343 -20.45 39.52 14.32
CA ALA A 343 -19.34 38.60 14.05
C ALA A 343 -19.07 37.66 15.24
N GLN A 344 -19.13 38.17 16.47
CA GLN A 344 -18.94 37.39 17.69
C GLN A 344 -20.07 36.37 17.88
N VAL A 345 -21.32 36.75 17.57
CA VAL A 345 -22.46 35.84 17.62
C VAL A 345 -22.32 34.72 16.59
N GLU A 346 -21.86 35.03 15.37
CA GLU A 346 -21.58 34.02 14.33
C GLU A 346 -20.50 33.03 14.79
N ILE A 347 -19.39 33.51 15.38
CA ILE A 347 -18.34 32.64 15.95
C ILE A 347 -18.90 31.73 17.04
N ILE A 348 -19.72 32.25 17.96
CA ILE A 348 -20.35 31.46 19.02
C ILE A 348 -21.24 30.36 18.44
N ALA A 349 -22.00 30.67 17.38
CA ALA A 349 -22.87 29.72 16.70
C ALA A 349 -22.07 28.60 16.01
N ASP A 350 -20.97 28.95 15.33
CA ASP A 350 -20.08 27.98 14.69
C ASP A 350 -19.40 27.05 15.71
N ILE A 351 -18.88 27.61 16.81
CA ILE A 351 -18.31 26.81 17.91
C ILE A 351 -19.36 25.84 18.46
N SER A 352 -20.59 26.32 18.71
CA SER A 352 -21.69 25.50 19.22
C SER A 352 -22.03 24.35 18.27
N LYS A 353 -22.09 24.63 16.96
CA LYS A 353 -22.32 23.61 15.92
C LYS A 353 -21.25 22.52 15.98
N HIS A 354 -19.97 22.89 16.01
CA HIS A 354 -18.87 21.94 16.03
C HIS A 354 -18.83 21.10 17.30
N ILE A 355 -19.02 21.72 18.48
CA ILE A 355 -19.13 21.01 19.76
C ILE A 355 -20.23 19.94 19.72
N ASN A 356 -21.42 20.30 19.20
CA ASN A 356 -22.55 19.40 19.16
C ASN A 356 -22.31 18.18 18.24
N VAL A 357 -21.76 18.40 17.05
CA VAL A 357 -21.44 17.28 16.13
C VAL A 357 -20.38 16.37 16.73
N ILE A 358 -19.29 16.94 17.25
CA ILE A 358 -18.24 16.17 17.92
C ILE A 358 -18.79 15.29 19.03
N LYS A 359 -19.59 15.86 19.93
CA LYS A 359 -20.15 15.13 21.08
C LYS A 359 -21.04 13.99 20.63
N LYS A 360 -21.86 14.22 19.60
CA LYS A 360 -22.73 13.20 19.00
C LYS A 360 -21.89 12.08 18.37
N ASP A 361 -20.93 12.42 17.52
CA ASP A 361 -20.13 11.44 16.78
C ASP A 361 -19.26 10.60 17.71
N VAL A 362 -18.70 11.19 18.77
CA VAL A 362 -17.96 10.42 19.80
C VAL A 362 -18.88 9.42 20.50
N TYR A 363 -20.11 9.83 20.85
CA TYR A 363 -21.09 8.93 21.45
C TYR A 363 -21.45 7.78 20.52
N GLU A 364 -21.79 8.07 19.25
CA GLU A 364 -22.16 7.04 18.27
C GLU A 364 -20.98 6.09 17.96
N MET A 365 -19.76 6.62 17.84
CA MET A 365 -18.54 5.83 17.69
C MET A 365 -18.35 4.86 18.87
N ILE A 366 -18.61 5.30 20.10
CA ILE A 366 -18.52 4.44 21.29
C ILE A 366 -19.58 3.33 21.25
N GLU A 367 -20.81 3.63 20.79
CA GLU A 367 -21.85 2.62 20.64
C GLU A 367 -21.51 1.58 19.55
N GLU A 368 -21.00 2.00 18.39
CA GLU A 368 -20.53 1.07 17.37
C GLU A 368 -19.35 0.21 17.87
N ARG A 369 -18.46 0.80 18.67
CA ARG A 369 -17.37 0.05 19.31
C ARG A 369 -17.89 -1.01 20.28
N LYS A 370 -18.94 -0.71 21.07
CA LYS A 370 -19.58 -1.70 21.95
C LYS A 370 -20.16 -2.86 21.15
N LYS A 371 -20.85 -2.58 20.04
CA LYS A 371 -21.40 -3.61 19.14
C LYS A 371 -20.30 -4.45 18.49
N ALA A 372 -19.21 -3.83 18.05
CA ALA A 372 -18.08 -4.56 17.47
C ALA A 372 -17.37 -5.46 18.49
N ASN A 373 -17.21 -5.00 19.73
CA ASN A 373 -16.51 -5.73 20.79
C ASN A 373 -17.13 -7.06 21.22
N VAL A 374 -18.41 -7.28 20.92
CA VAL A 374 -19.09 -8.55 21.26
C VAL A 374 -19.07 -9.56 20.11
N ILE A 375 -18.49 -9.19 18.96
CA ILE A 375 -18.27 -10.12 17.84
C ILE A 375 -17.10 -11.03 18.22
N GLU A 376 -17.32 -12.35 18.19
CA GLU A 376 -16.32 -13.36 18.56
C GLU A 376 -15.34 -13.67 17.43
N ASP A 377 -15.81 -13.68 16.17
CA ASP A 377 -14.93 -13.90 15.02
C ASP A 377 -14.03 -12.68 14.77
N ALA A 378 -12.72 -12.90 14.73
CA ALA A 378 -11.74 -11.83 14.62
C ALA A 378 -11.85 -11.05 13.30
N ALA A 379 -12.20 -11.71 12.19
CA ALA A 379 -12.29 -11.07 10.88
C ALA A 379 -13.55 -10.20 10.77
N GLU A 380 -14.70 -10.72 11.20
CA GLU A 380 -15.95 -9.96 11.27
C GLU A 380 -15.84 -8.80 12.26
N GLN A 381 -15.10 -9.00 13.37
CA GLN A 381 -14.80 -7.91 14.29
C GLN A 381 -13.94 -6.83 13.62
N ALA A 382 -12.89 -7.20 12.90
CA ALA A 382 -12.02 -6.26 12.19
C ALA A 382 -12.77 -5.47 11.11
N LYS A 383 -13.65 -6.14 10.35
CA LYS A 383 -14.55 -5.51 9.36
C LYS A 383 -15.51 -4.54 10.04
N ALA A 384 -16.12 -4.92 11.17
CA ALA A 384 -16.98 -4.03 11.94
C ALA A 384 -16.26 -2.76 12.41
N TYR A 385 -15.02 -2.87 12.87
CA TYR A 385 -14.20 -1.70 13.24
C TYR A 385 -13.87 -0.83 12.03
N CYS A 386 -13.49 -1.44 10.91
CA CYS A 386 -13.17 -0.74 9.67
C CYS A 386 -14.36 0.02 9.10
N ASP A 387 -15.53 -0.62 9.04
CA ASP A 387 -16.66 -0.14 8.26
C ASP A 387 -17.66 0.68 9.10
N ARG A 388 -17.66 0.51 10.43
CA ARG A 388 -18.61 1.18 11.34
C ARG A 388 -17.96 2.08 12.38
N VAL A 389 -16.75 1.79 12.86
CA VAL A 389 -16.10 2.62 13.91
C VAL A 389 -15.18 3.68 13.30
N ARG A 390 -14.27 3.27 12.42
CA ARG A 390 -13.28 4.14 11.78
C ARG A 390 -13.89 5.35 11.03
N PRO A 391 -15.07 5.26 10.35
CA PRO A 391 -15.63 6.42 9.64
C PRO A 391 -15.87 7.66 10.53
N TYR A 392 -16.11 7.48 11.83
CA TYR A 392 -16.28 8.59 12.76
C TYR A 392 -15.00 9.41 12.97
N PHE A 393 -13.82 8.84 12.71
CA PHE A 393 -12.55 9.51 12.97
C PHE A 393 -12.41 10.77 12.12
N GLU A 394 -12.82 10.70 10.86
CA GLU A 394 -12.72 11.83 9.92
C GLU A 394 -13.68 12.96 10.30
N SER A 395 -14.93 12.63 10.67
CA SER A 395 -15.92 13.62 11.09
C SER A 395 -15.50 14.35 12.38
N ILE A 396 -15.10 13.58 13.40
CA ILE A 396 -14.64 14.14 14.69
C ILE A 396 -13.41 15.02 14.47
N ARG A 397 -12.45 14.54 13.66
CA ARG A 397 -11.26 15.31 13.31
C ARG A 397 -11.62 16.59 12.58
N TYR A 398 -12.44 16.53 11.53
CA TYR A 398 -12.83 17.70 10.74
C TYR A 398 -13.39 18.81 11.63
N HIS A 399 -14.29 18.47 12.54
CA HIS A 399 -14.87 19.45 13.46
C HIS A 399 -13.88 19.94 14.51
N SER A 400 -12.96 19.10 14.97
CA SER A 400 -11.87 19.51 15.86
C SER A 400 -10.91 20.48 15.18
N ASP A 401 -10.54 20.22 13.93
CA ASP A 401 -9.68 21.07 13.11
C ASP A 401 -10.36 22.43 12.82
N LYS A 402 -11.69 22.47 12.69
CA LYS A 402 -12.44 23.75 12.60
C LYS A 402 -12.43 24.53 13.91
N LEU A 403 -12.54 23.85 15.05
CA LEU A 403 -12.40 24.50 16.36
C LEU A 403 -10.99 25.06 16.58
N GLU A 404 -9.94 24.37 16.11
CA GLU A 404 -8.55 24.84 16.21
C GLU A 404 -8.33 26.24 15.59
N ILE A 405 -9.07 26.54 14.52
CA ILE A 405 -9.00 27.82 13.80
C ILE A 405 -9.78 28.91 14.53
N LEU A 406 -10.88 28.55 15.19
CA LEU A 406 -11.79 29.50 15.85
C LEU A 406 -11.33 29.86 17.27
N VAL A 407 -10.75 28.91 17.99
CA VAL A 407 -10.34 29.04 19.39
C VAL A 407 -8.99 29.76 19.50
N ASP A 408 -8.87 30.63 20.50
CA ASP A 408 -7.60 31.31 20.83
C ASP A 408 -6.45 30.30 21.01
N ASP A 409 -5.34 30.60 20.36
CA ASP A 409 -4.11 29.79 20.35
C ASP A 409 -3.59 29.51 21.76
N ASN A 410 -3.71 30.48 22.67
CA ASN A 410 -3.22 30.35 24.05
C ASN A 410 -4.00 29.33 24.89
N ILE A 411 -5.24 29.01 24.49
CA ILE A 411 -6.13 28.08 25.21
C ILE A 411 -6.12 26.71 24.52
N TRP A 412 -5.68 26.66 23.25
CA TRP A 412 -5.69 25.43 22.48
C TRP A 412 -4.75 24.37 23.10
N PRO A 413 -5.24 23.16 23.41
CA PRO A 413 -4.51 22.24 24.29
C PRO A 413 -3.42 21.41 23.59
N MET A 414 -3.35 21.46 22.25
CA MET A 414 -2.47 20.61 21.46
C MET A 414 -1.50 21.45 20.63
N PRO A 415 -0.25 21.01 20.43
CA PRO A 415 0.65 21.65 19.49
C PRO A 415 0.04 21.64 18.08
N LYS A 416 0.05 22.80 17.43
CA LYS A 416 -0.45 22.94 16.07
C LYS A 416 0.56 22.37 15.08
N TYR A 417 0.09 22.00 13.90
CA TYR A 417 0.95 21.43 12.86
C TYR A 417 2.16 22.29 12.51
N ARG A 418 2.00 23.62 12.51
CA ARG A 418 3.11 24.56 12.26
C ARG A 418 4.24 24.41 13.29
N GLU A 419 3.90 24.02 14.51
CA GLU A 419 4.83 23.86 15.63
C GLU A 419 5.54 22.51 15.52
N LEU A 420 4.77 21.45 15.26
CA LEU A 420 5.30 20.09 15.09
C LEU A 420 6.25 19.96 13.88
N LEU A 421 6.05 20.77 12.83
CA LEU A 421 6.81 20.66 11.58
C LEU A 421 7.99 21.62 11.49
N PHE A 422 7.90 22.82 12.06
CA PHE A 422 8.87 23.89 11.77
C PHE A 422 9.51 24.54 13.00
N ILE A 423 8.89 24.45 14.18
CA ILE A 423 9.47 25.08 15.37
C ILE A 423 10.66 24.24 15.84
N ARG A 424 11.83 24.87 15.87
CA ARG A 424 13.12 24.29 16.28
C ARG A 424 13.44 24.59 17.73
#